data_AF-A0A2V9WQ92-F1
#
_entry.id   AF-A0A2V9WQ92-F1
#
_cell.length_a   1.000
_cell.length_b   1.000
_cell.length_c   1.000
_cell.angle_alpha   90.00
_cell.angle_beta   90.00
_cell.angle_gamma   90.00
#
_symmetry.space_group_name_H-M   'P 1'
#
loop_
_entity.id
_entity.type
_entity.pdbx_description
1 polymer ?
#
loop_
_entity_poly.entity_id
_entity_poly.type
_entity_poly.pdbx_seq_one_letter_code
_entity_poly.pdbx_strand_id
1 'polypeptide(L)'
;MSNHFSAGDHEHPFQFPGGDARLDITDLFVFTAPDDRDRTVLIMNSNPFLEGTGFHPDAIYRFNIDNDGDSLADAAFSFTFSELKDGRQTATAHYATGGEAQSREPLGAVLIQGTPVGFNQMTAPVEASACRLFVGIRSDPFFADADNVLEWLIKGAHGLFDWKGKDTFGEGNVNSIALEVPNDM
;
A
#
# COMPACT_ATOMS: atom_id res chain seq x y z
N MET A 1 -2.89 -12.27 1.73
CA MET A 1 -2.96 -11.05 2.56
C MET A 1 -2.14 -11.33 3.79
N SER A 2 -1.13 -10.52 4.00
CA SER A 2 -0.19 -10.64 5.12
C SER A 2 -0.36 -9.36 5.89
N ASN A 3 -0.94 -9.37 7.09
CA ASN A 3 -0.71 -8.25 7.98
C ASN A 3 0.76 -8.36 8.43
N HIS A 4 1.63 -7.54 7.84
CA HIS A 4 2.99 -7.45 8.31
C HIS A 4 2.98 -6.63 9.60
N PHE A 5 2.74 -7.27 10.74
CA PHE A 5 3.10 -6.64 12.01
C PHE A 5 4.61 -6.49 11.98
N SER A 6 5.07 -5.27 11.68
CA SER A 6 6.49 -4.96 11.72
C SER A 6 7.01 -5.30 13.13
N ALA A 7 7.88 -6.32 13.19
CA ALA A 7 8.48 -6.72 14.44
C ALA A 7 9.32 -5.55 14.97
N GLY A 8 8.95 -5.03 16.13
CA GLY A 8 9.77 -4.05 16.83
C GLY A 8 11.01 -4.70 17.45
N ASP A 9 11.67 -4.01 18.39
CA ASP A 9 12.84 -4.57 19.06
C ASP A 9 12.46 -5.67 20.07
N HIS A 10 13.47 -6.25 20.72
CA HIS A 10 13.28 -7.34 21.69
C HIS A 10 12.42 -6.94 22.90
N GLU A 11 12.32 -5.64 23.21
CA GLU A 11 11.55 -5.13 24.35
C GLU A 11 10.13 -4.69 23.94
N HIS A 12 9.96 -4.29 22.68
CA HIS A 12 8.71 -3.82 22.11
C HIS A 12 8.42 -4.49 20.77
N PRO A 13 8.05 -5.78 20.76
CA PRO A 13 7.95 -6.58 19.53
C PRO A 13 6.84 -6.12 18.56
N PHE A 14 5.97 -5.19 18.97
CA PHE A 14 4.89 -4.63 18.16
C PHE A 14 4.98 -3.11 18.15
N GLN A 15 5.76 -2.56 17.23
CA GLN A 15 5.83 -1.11 17.00
C GLN A 15 5.79 -0.82 15.51
N PHE A 16 5.20 0.31 15.15
CA PHE A 16 5.25 0.79 13.77
C PHE A 16 6.68 1.20 13.39
N PRO A 17 7.09 1.02 12.12
CA PRO A 17 8.35 1.55 11.63
C PRO A 17 8.48 3.04 11.95
N GLY A 18 9.57 3.45 12.58
CA GLY A 18 9.78 4.85 12.98
C GLY A 18 8.76 5.40 13.98
N GLY A 19 7.94 4.55 14.61
CA GLY A 19 6.88 4.96 15.53
C GLY A 19 5.65 5.56 14.85
N ASP A 20 5.49 5.40 13.52
CA ASP A 20 4.37 5.96 12.76
C ASP A 20 3.69 4.89 11.89
N ALA A 21 2.41 4.63 12.15
CA ALA A 21 1.63 3.60 11.45
C ALA A 21 1.53 3.85 9.94
N ARG A 22 1.66 5.10 9.48
CA ARG A 22 1.63 5.43 8.05
C ARG A 22 2.79 4.81 7.28
N LEU A 23 3.87 4.43 7.97
CA LEU A 23 5.04 3.76 7.42
C LEU A 23 4.91 2.22 7.42
N ASP A 24 3.89 1.67 8.07
CA ASP A 24 3.66 0.23 8.15
C ASP A 24 2.86 -0.26 6.94
N ILE A 25 3.52 -0.99 6.04
CA ILE A 25 2.88 -1.58 4.85
C ILE A 25 2.09 -2.81 5.30
N THR A 26 0.83 -2.88 4.88
CA THR A 26 -0.03 -4.04 5.18
C THR A 26 0.07 -5.03 4.03
N ASP A 27 -0.42 -4.65 2.86
CA ASP A 27 -0.64 -5.59 1.77
C ASP A 27 -0.05 -5.09 0.45
N LEU A 28 0.38 -6.08 -0.34
CA LEU A 28 0.75 -5.91 -1.74
C LEU A 28 -0.15 -6.82 -2.59
N PHE A 29 -0.82 -6.23 -3.58
CA PHE A 29 -1.60 -6.96 -4.58
C PHE A 29 -1.01 -6.73 -5.96
N VAL A 30 -0.89 -7.80 -6.74
CA VAL A 30 -0.43 -7.77 -8.13
C VAL A 30 -1.30 -8.72 -8.94
N PHE A 31 -2.01 -8.20 -9.94
CA PHE A 31 -2.87 -9.01 -10.80
C PHE A 31 -3.07 -8.35 -12.17
N THR A 32 -3.36 -9.15 -13.19
CA THR A 32 -3.73 -8.64 -14.52
C THR A 32 -5.06 -7.88 -14.42
N ALA A 33 -5.16 -6.73 -15.08
CA ALA A 33 -6.40 -5.97 -15.06
C ALA A 33 -7.56 -6.82 -15.64
N PRO A 34 -8.74 -6.84 -15.00
CA PRO A 34 -9.82 -7.74 -15.40
C PRO A 34 -10.38 -7.42 -16.79
N ASP A 35 -10.32 -6.14 -17.18
CA ASP A 35 -10.88 -5.62 -18.42
C ASP A 35 -9.81 -5.45 -19.53
N ASP A 36 -8.52 -5.60 -19.20
CA ASP A 36 -7.40 -5.43 -20.14
C ASP A 36 -6.21 -6.33 -19.77
N ARG A 37 -5.94 -7.35 -20.60
CA ARG A 37 -4.86 -8.32 -20.33
C ARG A 37 -3.46 -7.76 -20.58
N ASP A 38 -3.36 -6.66 -21.31
CA ASP A 38 -2.09 -5.99 -21.59
C ASP A 38 -1.71 -5.01 -20.46
N ARG A 39 -2.45 -5.07 -19.33
CA ARG A 39 -2.22 -4.24 -18.16
C ARG A 39 -2.11 -5.04 -16.88
N THR A 40 -1.31 -4.52 -15.96
CA THR A 40 -1.11 -5.04 -14.61
C THR A 40 -1.56 -4.00 -13.59
N VAL A 41 -2.29 -4.47 -12.57
CA VAL A 41 -2.69 -3.70 -11.39
C VAL A 41 -1.74 -4.01 -10.24
N LEU A 42 -1.16 -2.97 -9.66
CA LEU A 42 -0.33 -2.97 -8.46
C LEU A 42 -1.05 -2.18 -7.37
N ILE A 43 -1.20 -2.75 -6.18
CA ILE A 43 -1.79 -2.06 -5.02
C ILE A 43 -0.89 -2.24 -3.82
N MET A 44 -0.53 -1.13 -3.18
CA MET A 44 0.15 -1.09 -1.89
C MET A 44 -0.78 -0.45 -0.87
N ASN A 45 -1.01 -1.16 0.24
CA ASN A 45 -1.71 -0.63 1.38
C ASN A 45 -0.74 -0.35 2.53
N SER A 46 -1.03 0.69 3.31
CA SER A 46 -0.31 1.00 4.54
C SER A 46 -1.26 1.49 5.62
N ASN A 47 -0.76 1.64 6.84
CA ASN A 47 -1.54 2.10 7.99
C ASN A 47 -2.68 1.13 8.37
N PRO A 48 -2.36 -0.06 8.92
CA PRO A 48 -3.31 -1.16 9.16
C PRO A 48 -4.52 -0.83 10.03
N PHE A 49 -4.45 0.24 10.82
CA PHE A 49 -5.52 0.66 11.72
C PHE A 49 -5.93 2.12 11.50
N LEU A 50 -5.47 2.74 10.41
CA LEU A 50 -5.60 4.16 10.12
C LEU A 50 -5.22 5.06 11.32
N GLU A 51 -4.14 4.70 12.02
CA GLU A 51 -3.57 5.54 13.07
C GLU A 51 -2.83 6.71 12.43
N GLY A 52 -3.39 7.91 12.58
CA GLY A 52 -2.94 9.10 11.86
C GLY A 52 -3.57 9.22 10.47
N THR A 53 -3.64 10.45 9.96
CA THR A 53 -4.32 10.77 8.70
C THR A 53 -3.34 10.90 7.55
N GLY A 54 -3.66 10.25 6.43
CA GLY A 54 -2.91 10.37 5.17
C GLY A 54 -1.57 9.64 5.20
N PHE A 55 -0.72 9.95 4.24
CA PHE A 55 0.59 9.33 4.08
C PHE A 55 1.68 10.12 4.81
N HIS A 56 2.79 9.48 5.15
CA HIS A 56 3.91 10.15 5.80
C HIS A 56 4.63 11.08 4.81
N PRO A 57 4.84 12.38 5.11
CA PRO A 57 5.41 13.34 4.16
C PRO A 57 6.89 13.09 3.84
N ASP A 58 7.66 12.57 4.81
CA ASP A 58 9.08 12.24 4.59
C ASP A 58 9.32 10.84 4.00
N ALA A 59 8.26 10.11 3.64
CA ALA A 59 8.38 8.75 3.12
C ALA A 59 8.32 8.70 1.59
N ILE A 60 9.00 7.69 1.04
CA ILE A 60 8.88 7.30 -0.36
C ILE A 60 8.22 5.91 -0.36
N TYR A 61 7.00 5.83 -0.88
CA TYR A 61 6.30 4.56 -1.08
C TYR A 61 6.63 4.08 -2.49
N ARG A 62 7.20 2.87 -2.62
CA ARG A 62 7.83 2.46 -3.88
C ARG A 62 7.52 1.02 -4.27
N PHE A 63 7.13 0.83 -5.52
CA PHE A 63 7.19 -0.47 -6.18
C PHE A 63 8.52 -0.59 -6.92
N ASN A 64 9.28 -1.63 -6.61
CA ASN A 64 10.46 -2.05 -7.38
C ASN A 64 10.05 -3.26 -8.22
N ILE A 65 10.35 -3.20 -9.51
CA ILE A 65 10.01 -4.24 -10.48
C ILE A 65 11.32 -4.78 -11.05
N ASP A 66 11.55 -6.06 -10.83
CA ASP A 66 12.60 -6.87 -11.45
C ASP A 66 11.91 -7.76 -12.49
N ASN A 67 12.28 -7.63 -13.75
CA ASN A 67 11.70 -8.38 -14.86
C ASN A 67 12.70 -9.30 -15.57
N ASP A 68 13.97 -9.29 -15.17
CA ASP A 68 15.03 -10.13 -15.74
C ASP A 68 15.63 -11.16 -14.76
N GLY A 69 15.30 -11.05 -13.47
CA GLY A 69 15.65 -11.98 -12.41
C GLY A 69 17.02 -11.71 -11.77
N ASP A 70 17.63 -10.56 -11.98
CA ASP A 70 18.92 -10.20 -11.39
C ASP A 70 18.82 -9.63 -9.96
N SER A 71 17.60 -9.49 -9.42
CA SER A 71 17.28 -8.92 -8.10
C SER A 71 17.59 -7.43 -7.96
N LEU A 72 17.78 -6.71 -9.07
CA LEU A 72 17.82 -5.27 -9.16
C LEU A 72 16.54 -4.76 -9.82
N ALA A 73 16.15 -3.54 -9.49
CA ALA A 73 14.96 -2.95 -10.10
C ALA A 73 15.29 -2.49 -11.53
N ASP A 74 14.58 -3.02 -12.51
CA ASP A 74 14.58 -2.56 -13.90
C ASP A 74 13.67 -1.36 -14.09
N ALA A 75 12.56 -1.36 -13.36
CA ALA A 75 11.57 -0.30 -13.34
C ALA A 75 11.12 -0.01 -11.90
N ALA A 76 10.72 1.22 -11.64
CA ALA A 76 10.19 1.59 -10.34
C ALA A 76 9.16 2.71 -10.39
N PHE A 77 8.12 2.57 -9.58
CA PHE A 77 7.12 3.60 -9.33
C PHE A 77 7.29 4.13 -7.91
N SER A 78 7.49 5.44 -7.76
CA SER A 78 7.70 6.08 -6.45
C SER A 78 6.66 7.15 -6.17
N PHE A 79 6.15 7.18 -4.95
CA PHE A 79 5.12 8.11 -4.49
C PHE A 79 5.64 8.90 -3.29
N THR A 80 5.52 10.22 -3.36
CA THR A 80 5.82 11.14 -2.28
C THR A 80 4.63 12.03 -2.00
N PHE A 81 4.59 12.59 -0.80
CA PHE A 81 3.43 13.28 -0.27
C PHE A 81 3.81 14.62 0.34
N SER A 82 2.94 15.62 0.15
CA SER A 82 3.08 16.86 0.89
C SER A 82 2.80 16.66 2.38
N GLU A 83 3.21 17.62 3.19
CA GLU A 83 2.64 17.80 4.52
C GLU A 83 1.10 17.84 4.46
N LEU A 84 0.45 17.20 5.43
CA LEU A 84 -1.00 17.30 5.61
C LEU A 84 -1.30 18.66 6.25
N LYS A 85 -2.04 19.53 5.55
CA LYS A 85 -2.45 20.84 6.05
C LYS A 85 -3.94 21.04 5.83
N ASP A 86 -4.66 21.42 6.87
CA ASP A 86 -6.10 21.68 6.84
C ASP A 86 -6.92 20.52 6.21
N GLY A 87 -6.52 19.28 6.51
CA GLY A 87 -7.16 18.07 5.96
C GLY A 87 -6.86 17.82 4.48
N ARG A 88 -5.86 18.49 3.90
CA ARG A 88 -5.45 18.34 2.50
C ARG A 88 -4.01 17.88 2.41
N GLN A 89 -3.78 16.93 1.52
CA GLN A 89 -2.47 16.40 1.18
C GLN A 89 -2.43 16.20 -0.33
N THR A 90 -1.26 16.37 -0.93
CA THR A 90 -1.06 16.08 -2.35
C THR A 90 -0.01 14.99 -2.54
N ALA A 91 -0.15 14.24 -3.63
CA ALA A 91 0.75 13.20 -4.06
C ALA A 91 1.52 13.62 -5.32
N THR A 92 2.76 13.17 -5.43
CA THR A 92 3.57 13.19 -6.65
C THR A 92 4.04 11.76 -6.91
N ALA A 93 3.95 11.31 -8.16
CA ALA A 93 4.39 9.97 -8.56
C ALA A 93 5.41 10.05 -9.70
N HIS A 94 6.42 9.19 -9.62
CA HIS A 94 7.48 9.08 -10.61
C HIS A 94 7.58 7.65 -11.15
N TYR A 95 8.02 7.51 -12.39
CA TYR A 95 8.38 6.26 -13.04
C TYR A 95 9.82 6.33 -13.55
N ALA A 96 10.66 5.41 -13.08
CA ALA A 96 12.06 5.31 -13.42
C ALA A 96 12.38 3.95 -14.06
N THR A 97 13.39 3.93 -14.93
CA THR A 97 13.93 2.70 -15.54
C THR A 97 15.45 2.65 -15.44
N GLY A 98 16.03 1.45 -15.53
CA GLY A 98 17.48 1.24 -15.54
C GLY A 98 18.16 1.78 -14.27
N GLY A 99 19.28 2.49 -14.41
CA GLY A 99 20.04 2.99 -13.25
C GLY A 99 19.24 3.90 -12.30
N GLU A 100 18.24 4.63 -12.81
CA GLU A 100 17.36 5.45 -11.97
C GLU A 100 16.37 4.59 -11.15
N ALA A 101 15.93 3.44 -11.70
CA ALA A 101 15.07 2.48 -10.99
C ALA A 101 15.79 1.81 -9.80
N GLN A 102 17.13 1.79 -9.81
CA GLN A 102 17.93 1.26 -8.70
C GLN A 102 18.19 2.30 -7.60
N SER A 103 17.88 3.58 -7.84
CA SER A 103 17.99 4.64 -6.84
C SER A 103 16.88 4.57 -5.81
N ARG A 104 17.18 4.93 -4.55
CA ARG A 104 16.18 5.07 -3.49
C ARG A 104 15.36 6.36 -3.62
N GLU A 105 15.86 7.33 -4.37
CA GLU A 105 15.19 8.62 -4.59
C GLU A 105 14.05 8.50 -5.62
N PRO A 106 13.04 9.37 -5.57
CA PRO A 106 11.95 9.39 -6.54
C PRO A 106 12.42 10.06 -7.84
N LEU A 107 13.24 9.35 -8.60
CA LEU A 107 13.78 9.78 -9.89
C LEU A 107 12.88 9.35 -11.06
N GLY A 108 13.24 9.76 -12.28
CA GLY A 108 12.54 9.40 -13.50
C GLY A 108 11.40 10.37 -13.88
N ALA A 109 10.56 9.92 -14.82
CA ALA A 109 9.47 10.69 -15.38
C ALA A 109 8.35 10.93 -14.35
N VAL A 110 7.88 12.17 -14.24
CA VAL A 110 6.74 12.52 -13.37
C VAL A 110 5.44 12.07 -14.02
N LEU A 111 4.70 11.18 -13.37
CA LEU A 111 3.39 10.69 -13.82
C LEU A 111 2.26 11.61 -13.38
N ILE A 112 2.30 12.02 -12.11
CA ILE A 112 1.37 12.99 -11.49
C ILE A 112 2.15 13.92 -10.57
N GLN A 113 1.67 15.16 -10.42
CA GLN A 113 2.28 16.15 -9.53
C GLN A 113 1.20 16.98 -8.84
N GLY A 114 1.27 17.05 -7.51
CA GLY A 114 0.33 17.87 -6.73
C GLY A 114 -1.11 17.37 -6.76
N THR A 115 -1.34 16.10 -7.07
CA THR A 115 -2.68 15.51 -7.14
C THR A 115 -3.26 15.34 -5.74
N PRO A 116 -4.49 15.77 -5.46
CA PRO A 116 -5.10 15.61 -4.13
C PRO A 116 -5.20 14.14 -3.70
N VAL A 117 -4.79 13.85 -2.47
CA VAL A 117 -5.04 12.56 -1.82
C VAL A 117 -6.51 12.43 -1.44
N GLY A 118 -7.10 11.28 -1.72
CA GLY A 118 -8.49 10.99 -1.41
C GLY A 118 -8.75 10.66 0.05
N PHE A 119 -9.43 11.55 0.77
CA PHE A 119 -9.86 11.30 2.16
C PHE A 119 -11.35 10.93 2.27
N ASN A 120 -12.02 10.69 1.14
CA ASN A 120 -13.43 10.34 1.10
C ASN A 120 -13.72 9.24 0.07
N GLN A 121 -14.90 8.62 0.22
CA GLN A 121 -15.39 7.54 -0.64
C GLN A 121 -15.59 7.95 -2.11
N MET A 122 -15.73 9.25 -2.39
CA MET A 122 -16.00 9.78 -3.73
C MET A 122 -14.74 10.02 -4.56
N THR A 123 -13.54 9.84 -3.99
CA THR A 123 -12.31 10.12 -4.72
C THR A 123 -12.16 9.13 -5.87
N ALA A 124 -12.10 9.62 -7.10
CA ALA A 124 -11.88 8.81 -8.28
C ALA A 124 -10.37 8.63 -8.58
N PRO A 125 -9.99 7.54 -9.28
CA PRO A 125 -8.66 7.45 -9.89
C PRO A 125 -8.44 8.58 -10.90
N VAL A 126 -7.17 8.92 -11.14
CA VAL A 126 -6.72 9.88 -12.14
C VAL A 126 -6.00 9.16 -13.28
N GLU A 127 -6.16 9.66 -14.50
CA GLU A 127 -5.36 9.23 -15.65
C GLU A 127 -4.00 9.94 -15.61
N ALA A 128 -2.92 9.19 -15.76
CA ALA A 128 -1.53 9.63 -15.61
C ALA A 128 -0.69 9.07 -16.77
N SER A 129 -0.71 9.77 -17.91
CA SER A 129 -0.15 9.27 -19.17
C SER A 129 -0.80 7.94 -19.60
N ALA A 130 -0.04 6.85 -19.72
CA ALA A 130 -0.58 5.52 -20.02
C ALA A 130 -1.11 4.79 -18.76
N CYS A 131 -0.82 5.31 -17.56
CA CYS A 131 -1.21 4.71 -16.30
C CYS A 131 -2.54 5.28 -15.79
N ARG A 132 -3.20 4.52 -14.93
CA ARG A 132 -4.34 4.99 -14.14
C ARG A 132 -4.02 4.79 -12.66
N LEU A 133 -4.27 5.82 -11.85
CA LEU A 133 -3.69 5.90 -10.51
C LEU A 133 -4.72 6.36 -9.48
N PHE A 134 -4.77 5.70 -8.33
CA PHE A 134 -5.53 6.15 -7.16
C PHE A 134 -4.62 6.26 -5.95
N VAL A 135 -4.77 7.33 -5.18
CA VAL A 135 -4.08 7.50 -3.89
C VAL A 135 -5.05 8.06 -2.85
N GLY A 136 -5.22 7.34 -1.74
CA GLY A 136 -6.12 7.78 -0.68
C GLY A 136 -6.59 6.65 0.23
N ILE A 137 -7.58 6.97 1.05
CA ILE A 137 -8.17 6.03 2.02
C ILE A 137 -9.15 5.10 1.32
N ARG A 138 -9.06 3.81 1.64
CA ARG A 138 -9.99 2.76 1.21
C ARG A 138 -10.27 1.79 2.34
N SER A 139 -11.42 1.11 2.25
CA SER A 139 -11.75 0.01 3.15
C SER A 139 -10.67 -1.07 3.08
N ASP A 140 -10.28 -1.58 4.23
CA ASP A 140 -9.31 -2.65 4.33
C ASP A 140 -9.91 -3.95 3.77
N PRO A 141 -9.29 -4.62 2.79
CA PRO A 141 -9.76 -5.91 2.33
C PRO A 141 -9.48 -7.04 3.33
N PHE A 142 -8.68 -6.83 4.38
CA PHE A 142 -8.41 -7.82 5.40
C PHE A 142 -9.65 -8.09 6.26
N PHE A 143 -10.01 -9.37 6.37
CA PHE A 143 -11.11 -9.83 7.22
C PHE A 143 -10.65 -11.01 8.06
N ALA A 144 -11.02 -11.01 9.34
CA ALA A 144 -10.76 -12.12 10.23
C ALA A 144 -11.74 -12.13 11.40
N ASP A 145 -12.04 -13.33 11.91
CA ASP A 145 -12.72 -13.53 13.18
C ASP A 145 -11.65 -13.60 14.27
N ALA A 146 -11.09 -12.45 14.65
CA ALA A 146 -9.90 -12.38 15.49
C ALA A 146 -10.14 -12.93 16.90
N ASP A 147 -11.36 -12.77 17.42
CA ASP A 147 -11.77 -13.32 18.72
C ASP A 147 -11.63 -14.85 18.74
N ASN A 148 -12.07 -15.50 17.66
CA ASN A 148 -11.97 -16.93 17.49
C ASN A 148 -10.51 -17.37 17.27
N VAL A 149 -9.74 -16.66 16.42
CA VAL A 149 -8.31 -16.95 16.24
C VAL A 149 -7.55 -16.87 17.58
N LEU A 150 -7.82 -15.85 18.40
CA LEU A 150 -7.22 -15.68 19.72
C LEU A 150 -7.63 -16.81 20.68
N GLU A 151 -8.90 -17.22 20.67
CA GLU A 151 -9.39 -18.35 21.45
C GLU A 151 -8.64 -19.65 21.12
N TRP A 152 -8.38 -19.92 19.84
CA TRP A 152 -7.59 -21.06 19.39
C TRP A 152 -6.12 -20.97 19.83
N LEU A 153 -5.49 -19.81 19.65
CA LEU A 153 -4.10 -19.57 20.02
C LEU A 153 -3.87 -19.80 21.52
N ILE A 154 -4.75 -19.27 22.38
CA ILE A 154 -4.67 -19.46 23.84
C ILE A 154 -4.89 -20.94 24.22
N LYS A 155 -5.76 -21.66 23.50
CA LYS A 155 -6.08 -23.07 23.76
C LYS A 155 -5.06 -24.06 23.20
N GLY A 156 -4.04 -23.60 22.46
CA GLY A 156 -3.01 -24.47 21.87
C GLY A 156 -3.57 -25.46 20.84
N ALA A 157 -4.70 -25.16 20.23
CA ALA A 157 -5.37 -26.05 19.28
C ALA A 157 -4.94 -25.74 17.83
N HIS A 158 -4.85 -26.76 16.98
CA HIS A 158 -4.55 -26.61 15.56
C HIS A 158 -5.82 -26.21 14.78
N GLY A 159 -5.94 -24.92 14.45
CA GLY A 159 -7.10 -24.28 13.83
C GLY A 159 -7.65 -24.95 12.57
N LEU A 160 -8.89 -25.45 12.64
CA LEU A 160 -9.79 -25.43 11.48
C LEU A 160 -10.42 -24.03 11.43
N PHE A 161 -10.29 -23.31 10.32
CA PHE A 161 -10.93 -22.02 10.14
C PHE A 161 -12.46 -22.19 10.19
N ASP A 162 -13.08 -21.81 11.32
CA ASP A 162 -14.51 -21.95 11.60
C ASP A 162 -15.12 -20.56 11.77
N TRP A 163 -15.34 -19.87 10.64
CA TRP A 163 -15.87 -18.51 10.58
C TRP A 163 -17.23 -18.39 11.28
N LYS A 164 -17.33 -17.55 12.32
CA LYS A 164 -18.60 -17.31 13.04
C LYS A 164 -19.44 -16.16 12.52
N GLY A 165 -19.05 -15.55 11.40
CA GLY A 165 -19.83 -14.47 10.79
C GLY A 165 -19.44 -13.06 11.24
N LYS A 166 -18.47 -12.92 12.15
CA LYS A 166 -18.00 -11.61 12.62
C LYS A 166 -16.67 -11.27 11.96
N ASP A 167 -16.69 -10.25 11.13
CA ASP A 167 -15.46 -9.60 10.67
C ASP A 167 -14.99 -8.58 11.71
N THR A 168 -13.87 -8.87 12.37
CA THR A 168 -13.25 -7.95 13.32
C THR A 168 -12.81 -6.64 12.66
N PHE A 169 -12.50 -6.67 11.37
CA PHE A 169 -11.89 -5.55 10.64
C PHE A 169 -12.83 -4.90 9.61
N GLY A 170 -14.11 -5.30 9.56
CA GLY A 170 -15.03 -4.95 8.47
C GLY A 170 -15.35 -3.46 8.29
N GLU A 171 -15.04 -2.61 9.28
CA GLU A 171 -15.16 -1.15 9.21
C GLU A 171 -13.80 -0.44 9.09
N GLY A 172 -12.72 -1.23 9.01
CA GLY A 172 -11.35 -0.77 8.93
C GLY A 172 -11.06 -0.07 7.60
N ASN A 173 -10.19 0.92 7.65
CA ASN A 173 -9.67 1.58 6.48
C ASN A 173 -8.15 1.57 6.51
N VAL A 174 -7.55 1.63 5.34
CA VAL A 174 -6.11 1.73 5.10
C VAL A 174 -5.82 2.89 4.17
N ASN A 175 -4.57 3.34 4.18
CA ASN A 175 -4.04 4.12 3.08
C ASN A 175 -3.76 3.19 1.90
N SER A 176 -4.17 3.58 0.70
CA SER A 176 -4.03 2.76 -0.50
C SER A 176 -3.46 3.57 -1.67
N ILE A 177 -2.45 2.98 -2.31
CA ILE A 177 -1.90 3.41 -3.60
C ILE A 177 -2.21 2.29 -4.59
N ALA A 178 -3.07 2.57 -5.56
CA ALA A 178 -3.41 1.64 -6.63
C ALA A 178 -2.96 2.21 -7.97
N LEU A 179 -2.32 1.37 -8.76
CA LEU A 179 -1.72 1.72 -10.04
C LEU A 179 -2.04 0.64 -11.07
N GLU A 180 -2.63 1.04 -12.19
CA GLU A 180 -2.87 0.18 -13.34
C GLU A 180 -1.97 0.64 -14.50
N VAL A 181 -1.03 -0.21 -14.91
CA VAL A 181 0.03 0.09 -15.90
C VAL A 181 -0.01 -0.86 -17.09
N PRO A 182 0.41 -0.44 -18.28
CA PRO A 182 0.80 -1.35 -19.37
C PRO A 182 1.86 -2.37 -18.94
N ASN A 183 1.81 -3.58 -19.48
CA ASN A 183 2.76 -4.65 -19.16
C ASN A 183 4.17 -4.43 -19.74
N ASP A 184 4.33 -3.51 -20.68
CA ASP A 184 5.60 -3.15 -21.32
C ASP A 184 6.31 -1.96 -20.65
N MET A 185 5.73 -1.42 -19.58
CA MET A 185 6.38 -0.49 -18.66
C MET A 185 7.23 -1.21 -17.62
#